data_AF-A0A661XRQ5-F1
#
_entry.id   AF-A0A661XRQ5-F1
#
_cell.length_a   1.000
_cell.length_b   1.000
_cell.length_c   1.000
_cell.angle_alpha   90.00
_cell.angle_beta   90.00
_cell.angle_gamma   90.00
#
_symmetry.space_group_name_H-M   'P 1'
#
loop_
_entity.id
_entity.type
_entity.pdbx_description
1 polymer ?
#
loop_
_entity_poly.entity_id
_entity_poly.type
_entity_poly.pdbx_seq_one_letter_code
_entity_poly.pdbx_strand_id
1 'polypeptide(L)' 'NLNVYPNPNGGSFTIEMDLESDKEATVTVVDSKGSEVYNKVIKGGQEHKLNVKVKNAESGMYIVTVKQGNEIMKLKTMIE' A
#
# COMPACT_ATOMS: atom_id res chain seq x y z
N ASN A 1 5.77 -9.27 7.09
CA ASN A 1 5.72 -9.57 5.65
C ASN A 1 4.90 -8.49 4.95
N LEU A 2 5.13 -8.22 3.66
CA LEU A 2 4.36 -7.26 2.85
C LEU A 2 4.09 -7.87 1.47
N ASN A 3 2.81 -7.98 1.10
CA ASN A 3 2.35 -8.49 -0.19
C ASN A 3 1.31 -7.54 -0.81
N VAL A 4 1.26 -7.51 -2.15
CA VAL A 4 0.26 -6.77 -2.91
C VAL A 4 -0.32 -7.69 -3.97
N TYR A 5 -1.65 -7.80 -4.02
CA TYR A 5 -2.34 -8.66 -5.00
C TYR A 5 -3.73 -8.12 -5.38
N PRO A 6 -4.20 -8.43 -6.60
CA PRO A 6 -3.45 -9.07 -7.68
C PRO A 6 -2.33 -8.15 -8.19
N ASN A 7 -1.33 -8.73 -8.84
CA ASN A 7 -0.29 -8.00 -9.56
C ASN A 7 -0.02 -8.74 -10.89
N PRO A 8 -0.35 -8.16 -12.06
CA PRO A 8 -0.91 -6.81 -12.27
C PRO A 8 -2.35 -6.62 -11.73
N ASN A 9 -2.82 -5.36 -11.64
CA ASN A 9 -4.19 -5.01 -11.24
C ASN A 9 -4.78 -3.84 -12.05
N GLY A 10 -6.10 -3.66 -12.05
CA GLY A 10 -6.78 -2.56 -12.77
C GLY A 10 -7.03 -1.29 -11.95
N GLY A 11 -6.16 -0.98 -10.98
CA GLY A 11 -6.31 0.19 -10.09
C GLY A 11 -7.03 -0.10 -8.77
N SER A 12 -7.34 -1.36 -8.50
CA SER A 12 -7.83 -1.82 -7.20
C SER A 12 -7.07 -3.09 -6.79
N PHE A 13 -6.48 -3.06 -5.60
CA PHE A 13 -5.64 -4.13 -5.08
C PHE A 13 -5.70 -4.21 -3.56
N THR A 14 -5.31 -5.37 -3.04
CA THR A 14 -5.16 -5.64 -1.62
C THR A 14 -3.70 -5.54 -1.24
N ILE A 15 -3.42 -4.83 -0.14
CA ILE A 15 -2.13 -4.85 0.54
C ILE A 15 -2.29 -5.73 1.79
N GLU A 16 -1.47 -6.78 1.89
CA GLU A 16 -1.39 -7.65 3.06
C GLU A 16 -0.09 -7.41 3.80
N MET A 17 -0.16 -7.13 5.10
CA MET A 17 0.96 -6.70 5.91
C MET A 17 0.88 -7.19 7.35
N ASP A 18 2.03 -7.52 7.92
CA ASP A 18 2.16 -7.78 9.35
C ASP A 18 2.53 -6.48 10.05
N LEU A 19 1.69 -6.04 10.99
CA LEU A 19 1.88 -4.83 11.78
C LEU A 19 1.93 -5.20 13.27
N GLU A 20 2.76 -4.51 14.02
CA GLU A 20 2.75 -4.59 15.47
C GLU A 20 1.44 -4.02 16.02
N SER A 21 0.78 -4.78 16.90
CA SER A 21 -0.47 -4.36 17.54
C SER A 21 -0.32 -3.05 18.30
N ASP A 22 -1.40 -2.27 18.34
CA ASP A 22 -1.51 -1.01 19.09
C ASP A 22 -0.58 0.13 18.65
N LYS A 23 0.13 -0.02 17.53
CA LYS A 23 0.93 1.05 16.92
C LYS A 23 0.34 1.51 15.59
N GLU A 24 0.37 2.81 15.35
CA GLU A 24 -0.07 3.37 14.07
C GLU A 24 0.94 3.08 12.95
N ALA A 25 0.42 2.70 11.79
CA ALA A 25 1.15 2.55 10.55
C ALA A 25 0.58 3.49 9.48
N THR A 26 1.46 4.11 8.70
CA THR A 26 1.08 4.90 7.53
C THR A 26 1.30 4.07 6.28
N VAL A 27 0.24 3.93 5.47
CA VAL A 27 0.29 3.28 4.16
C VAL A 27 0.20 4.36 3.09
N THR A 28 1.22 4.42 2.23
CA THR A 28 1.31 5.37 1.13
C THR A 28 1.48 4.62 -0.18
N VAL A 29 0.81 5.06 -1.23
CA VAL A 29 1.03 4.59 -2.60
C VAL A 29 1.43 5.78 -3.47
N VAL A 30 2.55 5.65 -4.17
CA VAL A 30 3.04 6.64 -5.11
C VAL A 30 3.10 6.08 -6.53
N ASP A 31 2.83 6.92 -7.51
CA ASP A 31 3.01 6.59 -8.94
C ASP A 31 4.50 6.64 -9.35
N SER A 32 4.79 6.35 -10.62
CA SER A 32 6.14 6.37 -11.18
C SER A 32 6.79 7.76 -11.23
N LYS A 33 5.98 8.82 -11.14
CA LYS A 33 6.42 10.24 -11.09
C LYS A 33 6.69 10.68 -9.65
N GLY A 34 6.35 9.86 -8.66
CA GLY A 34 6.46 10.15 -7.22
C GLY A 34 5.25 10.86 -6.63
N SER A 35 4.15 11.00 -7.39
CA SER A 35 2.91 11.59 -6.89
C SER A 35 2.24 10.64 -5.91
N GLU A 36 1.88 11.13 -4.73
CA GLU A 36 1.07 10.37 -3.77
C GLU A 36 -0.37 10.25 -4.28
N VAL A 37 -0.80 9.01 -4.52
CA VAL A 37 -2.14 8.70 -5.04
C VAL A 37 -3.05 8.04 -4.00
N TYR A 38 -2.47 7.61 -2.88
CA TYR A 38 -3.20 7.05 -1.74
C TYR A 38 -2.39 7.26 -0.46
N ASN A 39 -3.06 7.65 0.61
CA ASN A 39 -2.48 7.78 1.95
C ASN A 39 -3.54 7.44 3.00
N LYS A 40 -3.20 6.52 3.89
CA LYS A 40 -4.07 6.12 5.00
C LYS A 40 -3.24 5.78 6.23
N VAL A 41 -3.65 6.31 7.38
CA VAL A 41 -3.18 5.85 8.69
C VAL A 41 -4.09 4.73 9.17
N ILE A 42 -3.49 3.61 9.58
CA ILE A 42 -4.16 2.45 10.16
C ILE A 42 -3.54 2.11 11.50
N LYS A 43 -4.30 1.49 12.39
CA LYS A 43 -3.79 1.00 13.68
C LYS A 43 -3.44 -0.48 13.53
N GLY A 44 -2.22 -0.87 13.89
CA GLY A 44 -1.80 -2.26 13.92
C GLY A 44 -2.71 -3.08 14.84
N GLY A 45 -3.11 -4.26 14.37
CA GLY A 45 -4.20 -5.05 14.96
C GLY A 45 -5.05 -5.71 13.88
N GLN A 46 -6.38 -5.69 14.02
CA GLN A 46 -7.31 -6.50 13.21
C GLN A 46 -7.21 -6.34 11.68
N GLU A 47 -6.72 -5.22 11.15
CA GLU A 47 -6.54 -5.02 9.71
C GLU A 47 -5.09 -5.32 9.27
N HIS A 48 -4.82 -6.58 8.96
CA HIS A 48 -3.62 -7.01 8.22
C HIS A 48 -3.82 -6.99 6.71
N LYS A 49 -5.05 -6.70 6.25
CA LYS A 49 -5.41 -6.59 4.83
C LYS A 49 -6.10 -5.26 4.59
N LEU A 50 -5.55 -4.46 3.69
CA LEU A 50 -6.09 -3.17 3.30
C LEU A 50 -6.47 -3.18 1.82
N ASN A 51 -7.73 -2.90 1.53
CA ASN A 51 -8.18 -2.68 0.16
C ASN A 51 -7.86 -1.24 -0.26
N VAL A 52 -7.16 -1.12 -1.39
CA VAL A 52 -6.78 0.16 -1.99
C VAL A 52 -7.45 0.31 -3.34
N LYS A 53 -7.95 1.51 -3.60
CA LYS A 53 -8.47 1.93 -4.90
C LYS A 53 -7.83 3.25 -5.29
N VAL A 54 -7.06 3.25 -6.37
CA VAL A 54 -6.46 4.45 -6.93
C VAL A 54 -7.47 5.07 -7.90
N LYS A 55 -7.94 6.28 -7.60
CA LYS A 55 -8.89 6.98 -8.47
C LYS A 55 -8.14 7.51 -9.69
N ASN A 56 -8.69 7.28 -10.89
CA ASN A 56 -8.07 7.68 -12.16
C ASN A 56 -6.63 7.15 -12.32
N ALA A 57 -6.41 5.89 -11.95
CA ALA A 57 -5.10 5.26 -12.08
C ALA A 57 -4.64 5.24 -13.54
N GLU A 58 -3.39 5.64 -13.78
CA GLU A 58 -2.72 5.48 -15.07
C GLU A 58 -2.05 4.10 -15.08
N SER A 59 -1.98 3.45 -16.25
CA SER A 59 -1.21 2.22 -16.38
C SER A 59 0.27 2.51 -16.09
N GLY A 60 0.89 1.71 -15.23
CA GLY A 60 2.28 1.92 -14.84
C GLY A 60 2.68 1.25 -13.53
N MET A 61 3.90 1.52 -13.12
CA MET A 61 4.45 1.03 -11.87
C MET A 61 4.09 1.97 -10.71
N TYR A 62 3.67 1.36 -9.61
CA TYR A 62 3.38 2.05 -8.35
C TYR A 62 4.20 1.43 -7.22
N ILE A 63 4.54 2.25 -6.23
CA ILE A 63 5.27 1.81 -5.02
C ILE A 63 4.34 1.95 -3.82
N VAL A 64 4.08 0.82 -3.17
CA VAL A 64 3.40 0.74 -1.88
C VAL A 64 4.47 0.85 -0.79
N THR A 65 4.29 1.78 0.14
CA THR A 65 5.13 1.95 1.33
C THR A 65 4.28 1.82 2.58
N VAL A 66 4.74 1.01 3.53
CA VAL A 66 4.14 0.88 4.86
C VAL A 66 5.19 1.29 5.88
N LYS A 67 4.87 2.26 6.73
CA LYS A 67 5.75 2.73 7.79
C LYS A 67 5.08 2.58 9.14
N GLN A 68 5.69 1.86 10.08
CA GLN A 68 5.25 1.73 11.47
C GLN A 68 6.43 2.01 12.40
N GLY A 69 6.40 3.16 13.09
CA GLY A 69 7.56 3.62 13.87
C GLY A 69 8.81 3.77 13.01
N ASN A 70 9.84 2.96 13.31
CA ASN A 70 11.11 2.92 12.59
C ASN A 70 11.15 1.89 11.46
N GLU A 71 10.16 1.00 11.38
CA GLU A 71 10.09 -0.01 10.33
C GLU A 71 9.47 0.56 9.06
N ILE A 72 10.09 0.26 7.92
CA ILE A 72 9.62 0.66 6.59
C ILE A 72 9.67 -0.56 5.68
N MET A 73 8.51 -0.94 5.16
CA MET A 73 8.36 -1.97 4.13
C MET A 73 7.94 -1.32 2.82
N LYS A 74 8.48 -1.82 1.69
CA LYS A 74 8.15 -1.33 0.35
C LYS A 74 7.90 -2.48 -0.60
N LEU A 75 6.90 -2.36 -1.45
CA LEU A 75 6.63 -3.31 -2.53
C LEU A 75 6.18 -2.58 -3.79
N LYS A 76 6.53 -3.13 -4.95
CA LYS A 76 6.10 -2.64 -6.26
C LYS A 76 4.86 -3.38 -6.72
N THR A 77 3.94 -2.67 -7.38
CA THR A 77 2.79 -3.26 -8.07
C THR A 77 2.63 -2.61 -9.44
N MET A 78 2.11 -3.36 -10.40
CA MET A 78 1.79 -2.89 -11.74
C MET A 78 0.29 -2.66 -11.86
N ILE A 79 -0.09 -1.47 -12.31
CA ILE A 79 -1.45 -1.16 -12.74
C ILE A 79 -1.49 -1.22 -14.26
N GLU A 80 -2.46 -1.94 -14.82
CA GLU A 80 -2.73 -2.03 -16.26
C GLU A 80 -4.03 -1.35 -16.65
#